data_AF-A0A260SZU9-F1
#
_entry.id   AF-A0A260SZU9-F1
#
_cell.length_a   1.000
_cell.length_b   1.000
_cell.length_c   1.000
_cell.angle_alpha   90.00
_cell.angle_beta   90.00
_cell.angle_gamma   90.00
#
_symmetry.space_group_name_H-M   'P 1'
#
loop_
_entity.id
_entity.type
_entity.pdbx_description
1 polymer ?
#
loop_
_entity_poly.entity_id
_entity_poly.type
_entity_poly.pdbx_seq_one_letter_code
_entity_poly.pdbx_strand_id
1 'polypeptide(L)'
;MIGMAVRGRKPKPDGQRINHHALKHDWTDVRAVPFEDAPKLPAKRLLGKPWPPMTRKWWKAISSMPHCVLWTEGDWQFAIDTALIVAEFHDGDVKAAGEMRARDKLLGTTMENRRDLRIRYIDPDAAEPAAVDDEDTDEDGNVTQMASYREVL
;
A
#
# COMPACT_ATOMS: atom_id res chain seq x y z
N MET A 1 -20.43 -14.01 -7.73
CA MET A 1 -19.46 -14.30 -6.67
C MET A 1 -19.09 -12.99 -5.98
N ILE A 2 -19.32 -12.88 -4.68
CA ILE A 2 -19.09 -11.65 -3.91
C ILE A 2 -17.69 -11.77 -3.29
N GLY A 3 -16.77 -10.90 -3.70
CA GLY A 3 -15.41 -10.82 -3.14
C GLY A 3 -15.46 -10.33 -1.71
N MET A 4 -15.04 -11.17 -0.77
CA MET A 4 -15.00 -10.86 0.66
C MET A 4 -13.78 -9.98 0.94
N ALA A 5 -13.99 -8.72 1.30
CA ALA A 5 -12.92 -7.86 1.82
C ALA A 5 -12.42 -8.47 3.14
N VAL A 6 -11.18 -8.97 3.15
CA VAL A 6 -10.55 -9.49 4.36
C VAL A 6 -10.32 -8.32 5.32
N ARG A 7 -11.17 -8.21 6.35
CA ARG A 7 -11.04 -7.19 7.40
C ARG A 7 -9.99 -7.64 8.41
N GLY A 8 -8.71 -7.40 8.10
CA GLY A 8 -7.61 -7.58 9.03
C GLY A 8 -7.41 -6.35 9.94
N ARG A 9 -7.25 -6.55 11.25
CA ARG A 9 -6.85 -5.47 12.16
C ARG A 9 -5.38 -5.10 11.87
N LYS A 10 -5.09 -3.80 11.80
CA LYS A 10 -3.73 -3.27 11.60
C LYS A 10 -2.73 -4.00 12.52
N PRO A 11 -1.61 -4.52 12.00
CA PRO A 11 -0.55 -5.06 12.84
C PRO A 11 -0.11 -4.01 13.86
N LYS A 12 -0.04 -4.40 15.14
CA LYS A 12 0.46 -3.52 16.18
C LYS A 12 1.94 -3.19 15.91
N PRO A 13 2.41 -1.98 16.24
CA PRO A 13 3.81 -1.62 16.11
C PRO A 13 4.70 -2.58 16.91
N ASP A 14 5.97 -2.71 16.49
CA ASP A 14 6.93 -3.57 17.17
C ASP A 14 7.07 -3.19 18.65
N GLY A 15 7.14 -4.21 19.51
CA GLY A 15 7.10 -4.09 20.97
C GLY A 15 5.71 -4.10 21.61
N GLN A 16 4.61 -3.94 20.85
CA GLN A 16 3.23 -4.04 21.39
C GLN A 16 2.51 -5.35 21.01
N ARG A 17 3.24 -6.29 20.41
CA ARG A 17 2.72 -7.57 19.92
C ARG A 17 2.86 -8.63 21.01
N ILE A 18 1.79 -9.37 21.27
CA ILE A 18 1.79 -10.52 22.19
C ILE A 18 2.44 -11.74 21.51
N ASN A 19 2.31 -11.86 20.18
CA ASN A 19 2.97 -12.90 19.41
C ASN A 19 4.33 -12.43 18.90
N HIS A 20 5.38 -13.14 19.31
CA HIS A 20 6.78 -12.91 18.96
C HIS A 20 7.17 -13.47 17.57
N HIS A 21 6.22 -14.01 16.82
CA HIS A 21 6.51 -14.50 15.47
C HIS A 21 6.84 -13.35 14.51
N ALA A 22 7.97 -13.52 13.80
CA ALA A 22 8.41 -12.63 12.72
C ALA A 22 7.28 -12.39 11.71
N LEU A 23 7.16 -11.14 11.28
CA LEU A 23 6.10 -10.71 10.36
C LEU A 23 6.42 -11.25 8.95
N LYS A 24 5.75 -12.32 8.51
CA LYS A 24 5.98 -12.96 7.19
C LYS A 24 5.52 -12.15 5.97
N HIS A 25 5.23 -10.87 6.12
CA HIS A 25 4.77 -10.03 5.01
C HIS A 25 5.87 -9.05 4.67
N ASP A 26 6.59 -9.34 3.62
CA ASP A 26 7.71 -8.54 3.19
C ASP A 26 7.25 -7.18 2.63
N TRP A 27 8.15 -6.20 2.67
CA TRP A 27 7.94 -4.93 1.98
C TRP A 27 8.13 -5.11 0.47
N THR A 28 7.40 -4.33 -0.32
CA THR A 28 7.62 -4.24 -1.76
C THR A 28 8.31 -2.93 -2.08
N ASP A 29 9.57 -3.04 -2.50
CA ASP A 29 10.35 -1.91 -2.95
C ASP A 29 10.00 -1.56 -4.40
N VAL A 30 9.65 -0.30 -4.63
CA VAL A 30 9.24 0.25 -5.93
C VAL A 30 10.14 1.43 -6.24
N ARG A 31 10.78 1.45 -7.41
CA ARG A 31 11.61 2.59 -7.84
C ARG A 31 10.76 3.85 -7.92
N ALA A 32 11.24 4.96 -7.37
CA ALA A 32 10.52 6.24 -7.30
C ALA A 32 10.44 6.98 -8.64
N VAL A 33 10.09 6.28 -9.73
CA VAL A 33 9.98 6.80 -11.10
C VAL A 33 8.51 6.85 -11.49
N PRO A 34 8.02 7.91 -12.16
CA PRO A 34 6.64 7.95 -12.63
C PRO A 34 6.29 6.79 -13.56
N PHE A 35 5.09 6.24 -13.40
CA PHE A 35 4.58 5.23 -14.33
C PHE A 35 4.06 5.89 -15.62
N GLU A 36 4.43 5.36 -16.78
CA GLU A 36 4.14 5.99 -18.08
C GLU A 36 3.04 5.27 -18.90
N ASP A 37 2.87 3.96 -18.70
CA ASP A 37 1.98 3.11 -19.52
C ASP A 37 0.53 3.05 -19.01
N ALA A 38 0.06 4.12 -18.38
CA ALA A 38 -1.28 4.16 -17.82
C ALA A 38 -2.36 4.26 -18.90
N PRO A 39 -3.50 3.57 -18.73
CA PRO A 39 -4.63 3.75 -19.62
C PRO A 39 -5.12 5.20 -19.58
N LYS A 40 -5.61 5.68 -20.72
CA LYS A 40 -6.26 6.98 -20.80
C LYS A 40 -7.66 6.88 -20.18
N LEU A 41 -8.11 7.97 -19.55
CA LEU A 41 -9.53 8.07 -19.20
C LEU A 41 -10.39 7.88 -20.45
N PRO A 42 -11.57 7.23 -20.33
CA PRO A 42 -12.57 7.22 -21.38
C PRO A 42 -12.89 8.65 -21.84
N ALA A 43 -13.22 8.83 -23.12
CA ALA A 43 -13.46 10.16 -23.69
C ALA A 43 -14.55 10.95 -22.93
N LYS A 44 -15.56 10.27 -22.39
CA LYS A 44 -16.66 10.83 -21.61
C LYS A 44 -16.98 9.93 -20.42
N ARG A 45 -17.60 10.52 -19.40
CA ARG A 45 -18.22 9.77 -18.29
C ARG A 45 -19.51 9.09 -18.75
N LEU A 46 -20.14 8.37 -17.83
CA LEU A 46 -21.48 7.82 -17.99
C LEU A 46 -22.46 8.89 -18.49
N LEU A 47 -23.41 8.46 -19.34
CA LEU A 47 -24.41 9.33 -19.98
C LEU A 47 -23.81 10.48 -20.82
N GLY A 48 -22.54 10.37 -21.23
CA GLY A 48 -21.89 11.35 -22.08
C GLY A 48 -21.46 12.64 -21.37
N LYS A 49 -21.49 12.69 -20.04
CA LYS A 49 -21.02 13.85 -19.27
C LYS A 49 -19.51 14.09 -19.49
N PRO A 50 -19.05 15.35 -19.61
CA PRO A 50 -17.62 15.63 -19.69
C PRO A 50 -16.94 15.39 -18.34
N TRP A 51 -15.66 15.03 -18.35
CA TRP A 51 -14.86 14.97 -17.12
C TRP A 51 -14.65 16.38 -16.52
N PRO A 52 -14.69 16.56 -15.20
CA PRO A 52 -14.26 17.81 -14.57
C PRO A 52 -12.76 18.05 -14.79
N PRO A 53 -12.29 19.31 -14.94
CA PRO A 53 -10.87 19.62 -15.04
C PRO A 53 -10.05 19.11 -13.85
N MET A 54 -10.60 19.21 -12.64
CA MET A 54 -9.96 18.70 -11.42
C MET A 54 -9.83 17.18 -11.43
N THR A 55 -10.81 16.44 -11.97
CA THR A 55 -10.72 14.97 -12.08
C THR A 55 -9.65 14.55 -13.08
N ARG A 56 -9.49 15.27 -14.20
CA ARG A 56 -8.39 14.99 -15.14
C ARG A 56 -7.02 15.20 -14.49
N LYS A 57 -6.88 16.25 -13.68
CA LYS A 57 -5.66 16.53 -12.92
C LYS A 57 -5.39 15.43 -11.89
N TRP A 58 -6.43 15.02 -11.16
CA TRP A 58 -6.37 13.90 -10.21
C TRP A 58 -5.95 12.60 -10.91
N TRP A 59 -6.58 12.26 -12.04
CA TRP A 59 -6.24 11.05 -12.81
C TRP A 59 -4.78 11.05 -13.21
N LYS A 60 -4.29 12.16 -13.80
CA LYS A 60 -2.88 12.27 -14.18
C LYS A 60 -1.92 12.00 -13.02
N ALA A 61 -2.27 12.44 -11.80
CA ALA A 61 -1.43 12.21 -10.63
C ALA A 61 -1.48 10.76 -10.14
N ILE A 62 -2.67 10.16 -10.10
CA ILE A 62 -2.85 8.77 -9.65
C ILE A 62 -2.25 7.79 -10.65
N SER A 63 -2.53 7.99 -11.94
CA SER A 63 -2.10 7.10 -12.99
C SER A 63 -0.58 7.10 -13.22
N SER A 64 0.13 8.11 -12.72
CA SER A 64 1.58 8.22 -12.82
C SER A 64 2.31 7.83 -11.53
N MET A 65 1.63 7.31 -10.52
CA MET A 65 2.29 6.91 -9.28
C MET A 65 3.25 5.75 -9.54
N PRO A 66 4.46 5.76 -8.96
CA PRO A 66 5.45 4.72 -9.23
C PRO A 66 4.96 3.27 -9.05
N HIS A 67 4.13 3.03 -8.03
CA HIS A 67 3.63 1.67 -7.75
C HIS A 67 2.54 1.19 -8.70
N CYS A 68 2.07 2.00 -9.64
CA CYS A 68 1.20 1.54 -10.71
C CYS A 68 1.86 0.45 -11.57
N VAL A 69 3.18 0.29 -11.53
CA VAL A 69 3.88 -0.86 -12.13
C VAL A 69 3.41 -2.22 -11.59
N LEU A 70 2.82 -2.25 -10.39
CA LEU A 70 2.28 -3.45 -9.75
C LEU A 70 0.82 -3.71 -10.13
N TRP A 71 0.16 -2.78 -10.82
CA TRP A 71 -1.27 -2.83 -11.10
C TRP A 71 -1.59 -3.76 -12.28
N THR A 72 -2.62 -4.57 -12.08
CA THR A 72 -3.23 -5.40 -13.11
C THR A 72 -4.37 -4.66 -13.80
N GLU A 73 -4.96 -5.26 -14.83
CA GLU A 73 -6.16 -4.72 -15.49
C GLU A 73 -7.31 -4.45 -14.49
N GLY A 74 -7.47 -5.31 -13.47
CA GLY A 74 -8.48 -5.13 -12.44
C GLY A 74 -8.27 -3.87 -11.60
N ASP A 75 -7.02 -3.56 -11.25
CA ASP A 75 -6.66 -2.37 -10.49
C ASP A 75 -6.90 -1.09 -11.32
N TRP A 76 -6.59 -1.14 -12.61
CA TRP A 76 -6.91 -0.05 -13.54
C TRP A 76 -8.41 0.18 -13.68
N GLN A 77 -9.21 -0.88 -13.80
CA GLN A 77 -10.66 -0.77 -13.83
C GLN A 77 -11.19 -0.14 -12.53
N PHE A 78 -10.68 -0.58 -11.38
CA PHE A 78 -11.03 0.00 -10.09
C PHE A 78 -10.65 1.49 -9.99
N ALA A 79 -9.48 1.89 -10.52
CA ALA A 79 -9.06 3.29 -10.57
C ALA A 79 -9.97 4.14 -11.47
N ILE A 80 -10.41 3.62 -12.62
CA ILE A 80 -11.35 4.31 -13.52
C ILE A 80 -12.72 4.48 -12.86
N ASP A 81 -13.23 3.44 -12.19
CA ASP A 81 -14.48 3.53 -11.44
C ASP A 81 -14.37 4.53 -10.29
N THR A 82 -13.20 4.61 -9.65
CA THR A 82 -12.89 5.62 -8.64
C THR A 82 -12.88 7.03 -9.23
N ALA A 83 -12.37 7.20 -10.45
CA ALA A 83 -12.40 8.47 -11.16
C ALA A 83 -13.83 8.99 -11.33
N LEU A 84 -14.81 8.11 -11.60
CA LEU A 84 -16.22 8.50 -11.70
C LEU A 84 -16.74 9.07 -10.37
N ILE A 85 -16.42 8.45 -9.23
CA ILE A 85 -16.79 8.95 -7.90
C ILE A 85 -16.13 10.30 -7.60
N VAL A 86 -14.84 10.42 -7.91
CA VAL A 86 -14.10 11.70 -7.80
C VAL A 86 -14.73 12.78 -8.67
N ALA A 87 -15.23 12.42 -9.86
CA ALA A 87 -15.92 13.37 -10.73
C ALA A 87 -17.25 13.86 -10.16
N GLU A 88 -18.06 12.99 -9.55
CA GLU A 88 -19.29 13.43 -8.87
C GLU A 88 -18.98 14.37 -7.71
N PHE A 89 -17.90 14.10 -6.95
CA PHE A 89 -17.43 15.02 -5.91
C PHE A 89 -17.00 16.38 -6.48
N HIS A 90 -16.21 16.39 -7.55
CA HIS A 90 -15.78 17.64 -8.21
C HIS A 90 -16.93 18.40 -8.89
N ASP A 91 -18.00 17.72 -9.27
CA ASP A 91 -19.25 18.35 -9.73
C ASP A 91 -20.09 18.94 -8.57
N GLY A 92 -19.69 18.70 -7.32
CA GLY A 92 -20.30 19.28 -6.13
C GLY A 92 -21.14 18.31 -5.29
N ASP A 93 -21.22 17.02 -5.65
CA ASP A 93 -21.88 16.03 -4.80
C ASP A 93 -20.98 15.64 -3.61
N VAL A 94 -21.15 16.35 -2.51
CA VAL A 94 -20.41 16.12 -1.26
C VAL A 94 -20.65 14.72 -0.67
N LYS A 95 -21.73 14.02 -1.05
CA LYS A 95 -22.00 12.65 -0.56
C LYS A 95 -20.97 11.66 -1.11
N ALA A 96 -20.40 11.91 -2.28
CA ALA A 96 -19.35 11.09 -2.89
C ALA A 96 -18.03 11.14 -2.10
N ALA A 97 -17.81 12.15 -1.25
CA ALA A 97 -16.55 12.36 -0.54
C ALA A 97 -16.16 11.20 0.40
N GLY A 98 -17.14 10.49 0.96
CA GLY A 98 -16.89 9.33 1.83
C GLY A 98 -16.29 8.15 1.06
N GLU A 99 -16.96 7.75 -0.02
CA GLU A 99 -16.54 6.67 -0.90
C GLU A 99 -15.22 7.00 -1.60
N MET A 100 -15.07 8.24 -2.08
CA MET A 100 -13.81 8.73 -2.67
C MET A 100 -12.61 8.48 -1.76
N ARG A 101 -12.70 8.88 -0.47
CA ARG A 101 -11.60 8.69 0.50
C ARG A 101 -11.32 7.22 0.78
N ALA A 102 -12.35 6.38 0.83
CA ALA A 102 -12.19 4.95 1.04
C ALA A 102 -11.45 4.28 -0.13
N ARG A 103 -11.75 4.70 -1.37
CA ARG A 103 -11.10 4.19 -2.57
C ARG A 103 -9.70 4.74 -2.77
N ASP A 104 -9.48 6.03 -2.54
CA ASP A 104 -8.14 6.64 -2.56
C ASP A 104 -7.18 5.95 -1.57
N LYS A 105 -7.71 5.45 -0.44
CA LYS A 105 -6.92 4.64 0.48
C LYS A 105 -6.38 3.37 -0.18
N LEU A 106 -7.22 2.66 -0.92
CA LEU A 106 -6.84 1.42 -1.61
C LEU A 106 -5.86 1.67 -2.77
N LEU A 107 -5.93 2.86 -3.40
CA LEU A 107 -5.02 3.26 -4.47
C LEU A 107 -3.63 3.73 -3.99
N GLY A 108 -3.33 3.76 -2.69
CA GLY A 108 -1.98 4.14 -2.23
C GLY A 108 -1.64 5.62 -2.42
N THR A 109 -2.63 6.51 -2.44
CA THR A 109 -2.44 7.93 -2.79
C THR A 109 -1.54 8.70 -1.82
N THR A 110 -1.57 8.35 -0.52
CA THR A 110 -0.75 8.98 0.52
C THR A 110 0.38 8.07 0.99
N MET A 111 1.38 8.64 1.68
CA MET A 111 2.44 7.85 2.31
C MET A 111 1.89 6.84 3.33
N GLU A 112 0.88 7.24 4.11
CA GLU A 112 0.21 6.33 5.04
C GLU A 112 -0.46 5.16 4.30
N ASN A 113 -1.14 5.44 3.19
CA ASN A 113 -1.78 4.40 2.38
C ASN A 113 -0.73 3.43 1.81
N ARG A 114 0.39 3.94 1.29
CA ARG A 114 1.49 3.09 0.79
C ARG A 114 2.11 2.24 1.89
N ARG A 115 2.30 2.79 3.09
CA ARG A 115 2.73 2.02 4.26
C ARG A 115 1.74 0.90 4.60
N ASP A 116 0.44 1.21 4.59
CA ASP A 116 -0.61 0.21 4.85
C ASP A 116 -0.60 -0.90 3.76
N LEU A 117 -0.26 -0.55 2.51
CA LEU A 117 -0.05 -1.49 1.40
C LEU A 117 1.34 -2.17 1.41
N ARG A 118 2.22 -1.82 2.35
CA ARG A 118 3.62 -2.29 2.44
C ARG A 118 4.47 -1.97 1.21
N ILE A 119 4.21 -0.83 0.59
CA ILE A 119 4.98 -0.30 -0.53
C ILE A 119 5.97 0.74 -0.02
N ARG A 120 7.25 0.56 -0.37
CA ARG A 120 8.32 1.52 -0.12
C ARG A 120 8.83 2.05 -1.45
N TYR A 121 8.99 3.37 -1.53
CA TYR A 121 9.66 3.97 -2.67
C TYR A 121 11.16 4.00 -2.41
N ILE A 122 11.93 3.46 -3.35
CA ILE A 122 13.39 3.51 -3.33
C ILE A 122 13.88 4.52 -4.35
N ASP A 123 14.93 5.24 -4.00
CA ASP A 123 15.60 6.15 -4.92
C ASP A 123 16.22 5.33 -6.05
N PRO A 124 15.90 5.61 -7.33
CA PRO A 124 16.44 4.86 -8.46
C PRO A 124 17.96 4.98 -8.61
N ASP A 125 18.58 6.00 -8.02
CA ASP A 125 20.01 6.31 -8.11
C ASP A 125 20.77 6.05 -6.80
N ALA A 126 20.09 5.61 -5.74
CA ALA A 126 20.77 5.17 -4.53
C ALA A 126 21.55 3.89 -4.81
N ALA A 127 22.84 3.88 -4.44
CA ALA A 127 23.62 2.66 -4.41
C ALA A 127 22.88 1.60 -3.57
N GLU A 128 22.83 0.37 -4.06
CA GLU A 128 22.19 -0.75 -3.34
C GLU A 128 22.69 -0.75 -1.89
N PRO A 129 21.79 -0.72 -0.89
CA PRO A 129 22.23 -0.94 0.48
C PRO A 129 22.91 -2.30 0.50
N ALA A 130 24.15 -2.34 0.98
CA ALA A 130 24.85 -3.59 1.21
C ALA A 130 23.88 -4.54 1.92
N ALA A 131 23.71 -5.74 1.36
CA ALA A 131 22.95 -6.79 2.01
C ALA A 131 23.47 -6.86 3.45
N VAL A 132 22.62 -6.52 4.40
CA VAL A 132 22.85 -6.90 5.79
C VAL A 132 22.58 -8.39 5.75
N ASP A 133 23.65 -9.16 5.62
CA ASP A 133 23.62 -10.58 5.94
C ASP A 133 23.09 -10.63 7.39
N ASP A 134 21.86 -11.11 7.58
CA ASP A 134 21.37 -11.56 8.88
C ASP A 134 22.15 -12.84 9.24
N GLU A 135 23.46 -12.72 9.37
CA GLU A 135 24.37 -13.72 9.91
C GLU A 135 24.77 -13.29 11.34
N ASP A 136 23.79 -12.85 12.13
CA ASP A 136 23.89 -12.83 13.59
C ASP A 136 23.39 -14.18 14.11
N THR A 137 24.29 -15.16 13.99
CA THR A 137 24.70 -16.10 15.04
C THR A 137 23.87 -16.04 16.33
N ASP A 138 23.11 -17.10 16.59
CA ASP A 138 22.54 -17.42 17.90
C ASP A 138 23.65 -17.68 18.95
N GLU A 139 24.34 -16.65 19.43
CA GLU A 139 25.23 -16.74 20.62
C GLU A 139 25.05 -15.51 21.51
N ASP A 140 24.05 -15.60 22.39
CA ASP A 140 24.03 -15.13 23.80
C ASP A 140 22.59 -14.87 24.27
N GLY A 141 21.75 -15.89 24.10
CA GLY A 141 20.56 -16.04 24.93
C GLY A 141 21.01 -16.49 26.31
N ASN A 142 20.94 -15.60 27.30
CA ASN A 142 21.07 -15.92 28.73
C ASN A 142 20.00 -16.95 29.14
N VAL A 143 20.29 -18.23 28.90
CA VAL A 143 19.51 -19.37 29.35
C VAL A 143 20.26 -19.97 30.53
N THR A 144 19.82 -19.65 31.75
CA THR A 144 20.22 -20.42 32.93
C THR A 144 19.82 -21.87 32.70
N GLN A 145 20.82 -22.74 32.49
CA GLN A 145 20.60 -24.16 32.29
C GLN A 145 19.88 -24.76 33.50
N MET A 146 18.75 -25.42 33.26
CA MET A 146 17.95 -26.21 34.20
C MET A 146 18.69 -27.43 34.80
N ALA A 147 20.01 -27.49 34.70
CA ALA A 147 20.86 -28.50 35.35
C ALA A 147 21.36 -28.05 36.74
N SER A 148 21.23 -26.76 37.08
CA SER A 148 21.74 -26.20 38.34
C SER A 148 20.82 -26.37 39.56
N TYR A 149 19.70 -27.09 39.45
CA TYR A 149 18.77 -27.29 40.59
C TYR A 149 19.02 -28.57 41.41
N ARG A 150 20.06 -29.37 41.10
CA ARG A 150 20.25 -30.69 41.74
C ARG A 150 21.43 -30.81 42.71
N GLU A 151 22.09 -29.70 43.06
CA GLU A 151 23.20 -29.69 44.03
C GLU A 151 22.96 -28.78 45.25
N VAL A 152 21.69 -28.50 45.59
CA VAL A 152 21.34 -27.88 46.87
C VAL A 152 20.22 -28.68 47.54
N LEU A 153 20.57 -29.85 48.05
CA LEU A 153 19.95 -30.49 49.22
C LEU A 153 21.06 -30.98 50.14
#